data_AF-A0A1G6QIL5-F1
#
_entry.id   AF-A0A1G6QIL5-F1
#
_cell.length_a   1.000
_cell.length_b   1.000
_cell.length_c   1.000
_cell.angle_alpha   90.00
_cell.angle_beta   90.00
_cell.angle_gamma   90.00
#
_symmetry.space_group_name_H-M   'P 1'
#
loop_
_entity.id
_entity.type
_entity.pdbx_description
1 polymer ?
#
loop_
_entity_poly.entity_id
_entity_poly.type
_entity_poly.pdbx_seq_one_letter_code
_entity_poly.pdbx_strand_id
1 'polypeptide(L)'
;MKSPFLCPIRSVNKLLIVPLLLIFVQSFGQEKSATYFYSSNEQIPLAYLRVQVEDGSFMDFTDLAGKLQYLKQEIPENSSINISGYGINDTLLSIKQIWELDTIFLKTKEFELPEVAIKSTLLSELKIGDASADGWEVSDPMTVTGGPEGEFYRYTVRLKIPKKKQLYLDEIKFYVSEILEEKVNVSIRMLYPNIGFQIKPGKINSINEFKELLEGNKVVEVSMPGWTQVSFEEPVPIPDSVKDLFVVFDLLEKEPKSRFAIANQRVSKAIDLGFYITGGEIGVANLHPIHPAVEITFLKER
;
A
#
# COMPACT_ATOMS: atom_id res chain seq x y z
N MET A 1 72.25 35.31 33.25
CA MET A 1 71.10 34.38 33.28
C MET A 1 71.16 33.52 32.02
N LYS A 2 70.72 32.26 32.15
CA LYS A 2 71.18 31.06 31.43
C LYS A 2 71.22 31.17 29.88
N SER A 3 72.45 31.13 29.37
CA SER A 3 72.93 30.41 28.17
C SER A 3 73.50 29.05 28.69
N PRO A 4 73.69 27.93 27.94
CA PRO A 4 74.20 27.91 26.56
C PRO A 4 73.89 26.67 25.66
N PHE A 5 74.31 26.79 24.39
CA PHE A 5 74.72 25.66 23.54
C PHE A 5 76.01 25.01 24.11
N LEU A 6 76.15 23.68 24.04
CA LEU A 6 77.40 22.96 23.66
C LEU A 6 77.30 21.43 23.87
N CYS A 7 77.94 20.73 22.93
CA CYS A 7 78.02 19.29 22.64
C CYS A 7 78.81 18.44 23.69
N PRO A 8 79.50 17.34 23.31
CA PRO A 8 79.06 15.93 23.16
C PRO A 8 79.85 14.96 24.07
N ILE A 9 79.34 13.80 24.48
CA ILE A 9 80.18 12.77 25.12
C ILE A 9 79.83 11.34 24.67
N ARG A 10 80.77 10.83 23.86
CA ARG A 10 81.42 9.50 23.82
C ARG A 10 80.61 8.22 23.60
N SER A 11 81.09 7.52 22.57
CA SER A 11 81.07 6.08 22.36
C SER A 11 81.33 5.26 23.63
N VAL A 12 80.58 4.17 23.78
CA VAL A 12 81.17 2.89 24.20
C VAL A 12 80.69 1.81 23.22
N ASN A 13 81.69 1.15 22.68
CA ASN A 13 81.65 0.06 21.73
C ASN A 13 81.19 -1.23 22.42
N LYS A 14 80.61 -2.14 21.62
CA LYS A 14 80.71 -3.61 21.75
C LYS A 14 80.17 -4.23 23.05
N LEU A 15 78.90 -4.65 22.98
CA LEU A 15 78.42 -6.03 23.22
C LEU A 15 76.92 -5.95 23.55
N LEU A 16 76.06 -6.13 22.55
CA LEU A 16 74.75 -6.76 22.70
C LEU A 16 74.11 -6.94 21.31
N ILE A 17 74.92 -7.47 20.38
CA ILE A 17 74.38 -8.16 19.22
C ILE A 17 74.15 -9.59 19.72
N VAL A 18 72.91 -10.07 19.59
CA VAL A 18 72.35 -11.34 20.13
C VAL A 18 71.88 -11.21 21.60
N PRO A 19 70.57 -10.92 21.85
CA PRO A 19 69.51 -11.88 21.52
C PRO A 19 68.21 -11.26 20.95
N LEU A 20 68.26 -10.17 20.18
CA LEU A 20 67.03 -9.63 19.57
C LEU A 20 66.61 -10.34 18.27
N LEU A 21 67.52 -11.07 17.64
CA LEU A 21 67.29 -11.76 16.35
C LEU A 21 66.59 -13.12 16.50
N LEU A 22 66.49 -13.65 17.73
CA LEU A 22 65.77 -14.91 18.02
C LEU A 22 64.32 -14.71 18.44
N ILE A 23 63.91 -13.48 18.79
CA ILE A 23 62.50 -13.17 19.12
C ILE A 23 61.70 -12.79 17.86
N PHE A 24 62.38 -12.45 16.76
CA PHE A 24 61.71 -12.02 15.52
C PHE A 24 61.28 -13.16 14.57
N VAL A 25 61.55 -14.43 14.89
CA VAL A 25 61.26 -15.57 13.99
C VAL A 25 60.10 -16.45 14.47
N GLN A 26 59.35 -16.03 15.50
CA GLN A 26 58.17 -16.77 15.98
C GLN A 26 56.82 -16.08 15.79
N SER A 27 56.75 -14.99 15.01
CA SER A 27 55.48 -14.63 14.39
C SER A 27 55.37 -15.37 13.06
N PHE A 28 55.17 -16.69 13.14
CA PHE A 28 54.54 -17.42 12.05
C PHE A 28 53.15 -16.79 11.90
N GLY A 29 53.02 -15.86 10.95
CA GLY A 29 51.73 -15.31 10.57
C GLY A 29 50.86 -16.50 10.17
N GLN A 30 49.88 -16.83 11.01
CA GLN A 30 48.90 -17.84 10.66
C GLN A 30 48.19 -17.35 9.39
N GLU A 31 48.28 -18.15 8.32
CA GLU A 31 47.72 -17.81 7.01
C GLU A 31 46.19 -17.73 7.12
N LYS A 32 45.68 -16.51 7.24
CA LYS A 32 44.24 -16.23 7.25
C LYS A 32 43.71 -16.38 5.84
N SER A 33 42.79 -17.31 5.67
CA SER A 33 42.03 -17.48 4.43
C SER A 33 40.77 -16.64 4.47
N ALA A 34 40.30 -16.22 3.30
CA ALA A 34 39.07 -15.47 3.16
C ALA A 34 38.22 -16.05 2.02
N THR A 35 36.94 -16.23 2.30
CA THR A 35 35.95 -16.67 1.29
C THR A 35 34.77 -15.70 1.33
N TYR A 36 34.25 -15.32 0.16
CA TYR A 36 33.14 -14.40 0.04
C TYR A 36 31.85 -15.11 -0.38
N PHE A 37 30.73 -14.69 0.20
CA PHE A 37 29.42 -15.29 -0.04
C PHE A 37 28.46 -14.26 -0.66
N TYR A 38 27.84 -14.64 -1.77
CA TYR A 38 26.91 -13.80 -2.52
C TYR A 38 25.61 -14.53 -2.84
N SER A 39 24.54 -13.76 -3.01
CA SER A 39 23.30 -14.26 -3.58
C SER A 39 23.53 -14.66 -5.04
N SER A 40 23.13 -15.89 -5.40
CA SER A 40 23.23 -16.36 -6.78
C SER A 40 22.33 -15.57 -7.75
N ASN A 41 21.20 -15.04 -7.27
CA ASN A 41 20.23 -14.33 -8.10
C ASN A 41 20.57 -12.84 -8.22
N GLU A 42 20.82 -12.19 -7.08
CA GLU A 42 20.96 -10.74 -6.99
C GLU A 42 22.42 -10.28 -7.00
N GLN A 43 23.38 -11.20 -6.88
CA GLN A 43 24.82 -10.93 -6.79
C GLN A 43 25.18 -9.94 -5.67
N ILE A 44 24.34 -9.84 -4.64
CA ILE A 44 24.58 -9.03 -3.44
C ILE A 44 25.35 -9.83 -2.38
N PRO A 45 26.22 -9.18 -1.58
CA PRO A 45 26.91 -9.83 -0.48
C PRO A 45 25.91 -10.37 0.56
N LEU A 46 26.17 -11.59 1.05
CA LEU A 46 25.35 -12.21 2.09
C LEU A 46 26.00 -12.00 3.46
N ALA A 47 25.52 -10.98 4.16
CA ALA A 47 26.00 -10.64 5.50
C ALA A 47 25.38 -11.53 6.59
N TYR A 48 26.11 -11.72 7.69
CA TYR A 48 25.67 -12.46 8.88
C TYR A 48 25.23 -13.91 8.61
N LEU A 49 25.76 -14.52 7.56
CA LEU A 49 25.59 -15.96 7.35
C LEU A 49 26.37 -16.71 8.41
N ARG A 50 25.72 -17.66 9.06
CA ARG A 50 26.35 -18.58 9.99
C ARG A 50 27.06 -19.68 9.19
N VAL A 51 28.35 -19.83 9.41
CA VAL A 51 29.19 -20.87 8.80
C VAL A 51 29.71 -21.76 9.92
N GLN A 52 29.25 -23.01 9.95
CA GLN A 52 29.49 -23.91 11.08
C GLN A 52 29.89 -25.31 10.60
N VAL A 53 30.91 -25.90 11.22
CA VAL A 53 31.22 -27.33 11.05
C VAL A 53 30.17 -28.18 11.77
N GLU A 54 29.73 -29.27 11.15
CA GLU A 54 28.67 -30.14 11.68
C GLU A 54 28.94 -30.66 13.12
N ASP A 55 30.20 -30.95 13.46
CA ASP A 55 30.61 -31.39 14.79
C ASP A 55 30.78 -30.23 15.81
N GLY A 56 30.63 -28.98 15.36
CA GLY A 56 30.76 -27.77 16.17
C GLY A 56 32.20 -27.29 16.40
N SER A 57 33.21 -27.86 15.73
CA SER A 57 34.62 -27.48 15.94
C SER A 57 34.94 -26.03 15.54
N PHE A 58 34.15 -25.48 14.61
CA PHE A 58 34.27 -24.11 14.13
C PHE A 58 32.89 -23.53 13.86
N MET A 59 32.71 -22.26 14.24
CA MET A 59 31.51 -21.48 13.96
C MET A 59 31.87 -20.01 13.91
N ASP A 60 31.54 -19.36 12.79
CA ASP A 60 31.72 -17.92 12.62
C ASP A 60 30.66 -17.35 11.67
N PHE A 61 30.66 -16.04 11.50
CA PHE A 61 29.69 -15.31 10.70
C PHE A 61 30.35 -14.48 9.60
N THR A 62 29.68 -14.34 8.45
CA THR A 62 30.13 -13.40 7.42
C THR A 62 29.90 -11.94 7.85
N ASP A 63 30.83 -11.06 7.45
CA ASP A 63 30.71 -9.63 7.70
C ASP A 63 29.73 -8.93 6.73
N LEU A 64 29.62 -7.60 6.82
CA LEU A 64 28.75 -6.79 5.94
C LEU A 64 29.10 -6.89 4.44
N ALA A 65 30.33 -7.28 4.10
CA ALA A 65 30.77 -7.52 2.74
C ALA A 65 30.62 -8.99 2.33
N GLY A 66 29.90 -9.80 3.13
CA GLY A 66 29.72 -11.23 2.90
C GLY A 66 31.01 -12.04 3.06
N LYS A 67 32.03 -11.48 3.72
CA LYS A 67 33.35 -12.11 3.87
C LYS A 67 33.41 -12.95 5.14
N LEU A 68 33.89 -14.17 5.01
CA LEU A 68 34.32 -15.02 6.13
C LEU A 68 35.85 -15.03 6.17
N GLN A 69 36.44 -14.80 7.35
CA GLN A 69 37.88 -14.94 7.57
C GLN A 69 38.13 -16.05 8.59
N TYR A 70 38.99 -17.02 8.26
CA TYR A 70 39.26 -18.15 9.12
C TYR A 70 40.70 -18.64 8.96
N LEU A 71 41.20 -19.39 9.94
CA LEU A 71 42.46 -20.09 9.83
C LEU A 71 42.19 -21.50 9.32
N LYS A 72 42.86 -21.92 8.23
CA LYS A 72 42.67 -23.28 7.67
C LYS A 72 42.90 -24.39 8.70
N GLN A 73 43.77 -24.15 9.69
CA GLN A 73 44.08 -25.10 10.76
C GLN A 73 42.92 -25.33 11.76
N GLU A 74 41.95 -24.41 11.83
CA GLU A 74 40.80 -24.52 12.74
C GLU A 74 39.73 -25.48 12.22
N ILE A 75 39.79 -25.86 10.94
CA ILE A 75 38.76 -26.65 10.27
C ILE A 75 39.38 -27.92 9.68
N PRO A 76 38.99 -29.12 10.15
CA PRO A 76 39.51 -30.38 9.60
C PRO A 76 39.24 -30.51 8.09
N GLU A 77 40.20 -31.03 7.31
CA GLU A 77 40.12 -31.06 5.84
C GLU A 77 38.95 -31.87 5.26
N ASN A 78 38.36 -32.77 6.05
CA ASN A 78 37.23 -33.62 5.64
C ASN A 78 35.90 -33.18 6.26
N SER A 79 35.84 -31.96 6.81
CA SER A 79 34.65 -31.44 7.46
C SER A 79 33.56 -31.01 6.46
N SER A 80 32.32 -31.28 6.85
CA SER A 80 31.13 -30.70 6.24
C SER A 80 30.76 -29.41 6.97
N ILE A 81 30.50 -28.36 6.19
CA ILE A 81 30.18 -27.01 6.65
C ILE A 81 28.73 -26.71 6.33
N ASN A 82 27.94 -26.49 7.37
CA ASN A 82 26.58 -25.99 7.27
C ASN A 82 26.61 -24.45 7.21
N ILE A 83 26.06 -23.90 6.14
CA ILE A 83 25.88 -22.47 5.94
C ILE A 83 24.39 -22.16 6.02
N SER A 84 24.01 -21.31 6.96
CA SER A 84 22.61 -20.95 7.22
C SER A 84 22.47 -19.45 7.47
N GLY A 85 21.31 -18.88 7.15
CA GLY A 85 21.06 -17.45 7.31
C GLY A 85 19.66 -17.05 6.90
N TYR A 86 19.25 -15.84 7.27
CA TYR A 86 17.94 -15.32 6.91
C TYR A 86 17.84 -15.13 5.38
N GLY A 87 16.79 -15.69 4.77
CA GLY A 87 16.53 -15.53 3.33
C GLY A 87 17.39 -16.37 2.40
N ILE A 88 18.18 -17.33 2.91
CA ILE A 88 18.92 -18.31 2.10
C ILE A 88 18.52 -19.74 2.45
N ASN A 89 18.72 -20.67 1.51
CA ASN A 89 18.56 -22.10 1.82
C ASN A 89 19.77 -22.59 2.60
N ASP A 90 19.53 -23.34 3.68
CA ASP A 90 20.59 -24.02 4.41
C ASP A 90 21.36 -24.91 3.44
N THR A 91 22.67 -24.67 3.33
CA THR A 91 23.53 -25.28 2.34
C THR A 91 24.66 -26.02 3.04
N LEU A 92 24.85 -27.29 2.66
CA LEU A 92 25.96 -28.10 3.15
C LEU A 92 27.05 -28.15 2.09
N LEU A 93 28.25 -27.67 2.42
CA LEU A 93 29.42 -27.74 1.54
C LEU A 93 30.55 -28.49 2.24
N SER A 94 31.39 -29.18 1.48
CA SER A 94 32.66 -29.65 2.00
C SER A 94 33.62 -28.47 2.19
N ILE A 95 34.46 -28.49 3.22
CA ILE A 95 35.45 -27.42 3.43
C ILE A 95 36.41 -27.26 2.25
N LYS A 96 36.71 -28.35 1.52
CA LYS A 96 37.53 -28.30 0.30
C LYS A 96 36.93 -27.38 -0.76
N GLN A 97 35.62 -27.40 -0.94
CA GLN A 97 34.94 -26.49 -1.87
C GLN A 97 35.05 -25.03 -1.43
N ILE A 98 35.06 -24.77 -0.12
CA ILE A 98 35.27 -23.41 0.42
C ILE A 98 36.73 -22.95 0.27
N TRP A 99 37.69 -23.87 0.32
CA TRP A 99 39.11 -23.56 0.15
C TRP A 99 39.55 -23.42 -1.31
N GLU A 100 38.91 -24.15 -2.22
CA GLU A 100 39.18 -24.08 -3.66
C GLU A 100 38.53 -22.87 -4.33
N LEU A 101 37.50 -22.29 -3.69
CA LEU A 101 36.73 -21.17 -4.22
C LEU A 101 36.88 -19.94 -3.33
N ASP A 102 37.38 -18.84 -3.90
CA ASP A 102 37.43 -17.55 -3.22
C ASP A 102 36.03 -16.93 -3.04
N THR A 103 35.06 -17.39 -3.84
CA THR A 103 33.69 -16.86 -3.85
C THR A 103 32.66 -17.97 -4.04
N ILE A 104 31.61 -17.93 -3.23
CA ILE A 104 30.51 -18.89 -3.23
C ILE A 104 29.19 -18.16 -3.46
N PHE A 105 28.42 -18.64 -4.43
CA PHE A 105 27.08 -18.15 -4.71
C PHE A 105 26.03 -19.08 -4.10
N LEU A 106 25.20 -18.56 -3.20
CA LEU A 106 24.15 -19.31 -2.54
C LEU A 106 22.77 -18.93 -3.09
N LYS A 107 21.91 -19.92 -3.28
CA LYS A 107 20.53 -19.67 -3.72
C LYS A 107 19.73 -19.07 -2.56
N THR A 108 19.06 -17.95 -2.81
CA THR A 108 18.12 -17.36 -1.86
C THR A 108 16.91 -18.26 -1.69
N LYS A 109 16.29 -18.18 -0.50
CA LYS A 109 15.07 -18.89 -0.19
C LYS A 109 13.92 -18.19 -0.90
N GLU A 110 13.50 -18.76 -2.02
CA GLU A 110 12.29 -18.36 -2.72
C GLU A 110 11.10 -18.88 -1.92
N PHE A 111 10.38 -17.98 -1.26
CA PHE A 111 9.06 -18.27 -0.75
C PHE A 111 8.05 -17.95 -1.85
N GLU A 112 7.48 -18.97 -2.47
CA GLU A 112 6.24 -18.79 -3.21
C GLU A 112 5.15 -18.51 -2.16
N LEU A 113 4.76 -17.25 -2.01
CA LEU A 113 3.49 -16.95 -1.38
C LEU A 113 2.42 -17.63 -2.24
N PRO A 114 1.57 -18.51 -1.69
CA PRO A 114 0.45 -19.04 -2.44
C PRO A 114 -0.45 -17.85 -2.77
N GLU A 115 -0.31 -17.33 -3.99
CA GLU A 115 -1.24 -16.37 -4.55
C GLU A 115 -2.52 -17.17 -4.86
N VAL A 116 -3.40 -17.25 -3.86
CA VAL A 116 -4.73 -17.81 -4.05
C VAL A 116 -5.54 -16.77 -4.81
N ALA A 117 -5.37 -16.74 -6.12
CA ALA A 117 -6.33 -16.07 -6.99
C ALA A 117 -7.63 -16.90 -6.97
N ILE A 118 -8.58 -16.49 -6.13
CA ILE A 118 -9.95 -17.00 -6.20
C ILE A 118 -10.55 -16.50 -7.51
N LYS A 119 -10.38 -17.25 -8.59
CA LYS A 119 -11.14 -17.05 -9.82
C LYS A 119 -12.58 -17.52 -9.56
N SER A 120 -13.40 -16.62 -9.03
CA SER A 120 -14.85 -16.80 -9.04
C SER A 120 -15.30 -16.81 -10.49
N THR A 121 -15.59 -18.00 -11.00
CA THR A 121 -16.40 -18.15 -12.20
C THR A 121 -17.84 -17.96 -11.74
N LEU A 122 -18.53 -16.94 -12.29
CA LEU A 122 -19.96 -16.62 -12.17
C LEU A 122 -20.33 -15.32 -11.41
N LEU A 123 -19.41 -14.37 -11.21
CA LEU A 123 -19.85 -12.98 -10.99
C LEU A 123 -20.30 -12.38 -12.33
N SER A 124 -21.47 -11.76 -12.32
CA SER A 124 -22.02 -11.00 -13.45
C SER A 124 -22.20 -9.55 -13.04
N GLU A 125 -22.06 -8.64 -13.99
CA GLU A 125 -22.29 -7.23 -13.74
C GLU A 125 -23.79 -6.92 -13.67
N LEU A 126 -24.13 -6.02 -12.77
CA LEU A 126 -25.39 -5.31 -12.71
C LEU A 126 -25.05 -3.82 -12.69
N LYS A 127 -25.41 -3.11 -13.75
CA LYS A 127 -25.27 -1.65 -13.82
C LYS A 127 -26.60 -0.98 -13.48
N ILE A 128 -26.53 0.07 -12.67
CA ILE A 128 -27.64 0.99 -12.41
C ILE A 128 -27.21 2.38 -12.87
N GLY A 129 -27.95 2.97 -13.82
CA GLY A 129 -27.48 4.13 -14.58
C GLY A 129 -26.90 3.69 -15.93
N ASP A 130 -26.45 4.64 -16.74
CA ASP A 130 -25.92 4.37 -18.08
C ASP A 130 -24.93 5.46 -18.49
N ALA A 131 -23.62 5.23 -18.41
CA ALA A 131 -22.64 6.25 -18.76
C ALA A 131 -22.64 6.64 -20.26
N SER A 132 -23.35 5.88 -21.11
CA SER A 132 -23.45 6.12 -22.56
C SER A 132 -24.71 6.88 -22.98
N ALA A 133 -25.68 7.04 -22.08
CA ALA A 133 -26.94 7.70 -22.40
C ALA A 133 -26.81 9.23 -22.47
N ASP A 134 -27.61 9.84 -23.34
CA ASP A 134 -27.68 11.30 -23.49
C ASP A 134 -27.97 11.99 -22.16
N GLY A 135 -27.10 12.95 -21.82
CA GLY A 135 -27.23 13.83 -20.67
C GLY A 135 -27.54 15.26 -21.07
N TRP A 136 -27.83 16.10 -20.08
CA TRP A 136 -27.84 17.54 -20.24
C TRP A 136 -27.11 18.21 -19.08
N GLU A 137 -26.34 19.23 -19.44
CA GLU A 137 -25.57 20.04 -18.51
C GLU A 137 -26.47 20.77 -17.52
N VAL A 138 -25.94 21.02 -16.33
CA VAL A 138 -26.58 21.81 -15.28
C VAL A 138 -25.88 23.15 -15.20
N SER A 139 -26.64 24.24 -15.26
CA SER A 139 -26.11 25.61 -15.28
C SER A 139 -25.61 26.10 -13.92
N ASP A 140 -26.13 25.54 -12.83
CA ASP A 140 -25.88 26.02 -11.47
C ASP A 140 -25.80 24.86 -10.47
N PRO A 141 -24.88 24.93 -9.48
CA PRO A 141 -24.85 23.98 -8.38
C PRO A 141 -26.16 23.97 -7.58
N MET A 142 -26.41 22.87 -6.86
CA MET A 142 -27.52 22.81 -5.92
C MET A 142 -27.29 23.79 -4.76
N THR A 143 -28.24 24.70 -4.52
CA THR A 143 -28.14 25.76 -3.50
C THR A 143 -29.30 25.73 -2.52
N VAL A 144 -29.04 26.06 -1.25
CA VAL A 144 -30.07 26.21 -0.22
C VAL A 144 -30.59 27.64 -0.29
N THR A 145 -31.90 27.81 -0.47
CA THR A 145 -32.53 29.13 -0.37
C THR A 145 -33.07 29.34 1.05
N GLY A 146 -32.61 30.38 1.74
CA GLY A 146 -33.13 30.75 3.06
C GLY A 146 -32.69 29.85 4.23
N GLY A 147 -31.60 29.09 4.06
CA GLY A 147 -30.99 28.30 5.13
C GLY A 147 -30.15 29.16 6.10
N PRO A 148 -29.81 28.62 7.28
CA PRO A 148 -28.82 29.20 8.18
C PRO A 148 -27.49 29.46 7.48
N GLU A 149 -26.77 30.50 7.92
CA GLU A 149 -25.44 30.82 7.42
C GLU A 149 -24.47 29.63 7.66
N GLY A 150 -23.85 29.13 6.58
CA GLY A 150 -22.94 27.97 6.64
C GLY A 150 -23.58 26.62 6.27
N GLU A 151 -24.89 26.55 6.06
CA GLU A 151 -25.54 25.35 5.51
C GLU A 151 -25.55 25.37 3.99
N PHE A 152 -25.17 24.24 3.40
CA PHE A 152 -25.10 24.11 1.95
C PHE A 152 -25.60 22.74 1.51
N TYR A 153 -26.25 22.69 0.35
CA TYR A 153 -26.60 21.42 -0.26
C TYR A 153 -25.36 20.76 -0.84
N ARG A 154 -25.36 19.44 -0.71
CA ARG A 154 -24.45 18.51 -1.38
C ARG A 154 -25.28 17.58 -2.24
N TYR A 155 -24.68 17.18 -3.34
CA TYR A 155 -25.30 16.23 -4.23
C TYR A 155 -25.42 14.89 -3.52
N THR A 156 -26.60 14.29 -3.62
CA THR A 156 -26.83 12.93 -3.16
C THR A 156 -27.67 12.22 -4.20
N VAL A 157 -27.44 10.94 -4.42
CA VAL A 157 -28.33 10.11 -5.24
C VAL A 157 -28.85 8.97 -4.41
N ARG A 158 -30.15 8.68 -4.55
CA ARG A 158 -30.74 7.46 -4.03
C ARG A 158 -30.82 6.44 -5.15
N LEU A 159 -30.30 5.26 -4.88
CA LEU A 159 -30.32 4.10 -5.76
C LEU A 159 -31.30 3.08 -5.18
N LYS A 160 -32.25 2.66 -6.00
CA LYS A 160 -33.14 1.54 -5.70
C LYS A 160 -32.46 0.24 -6.13
N ILE A 161 -31.95 -0.50 -5.15
CA ILE A 161 -31.25 -1.75 -5.38
C ILE A 161 -32.27 -2.90 -5.56
N PRO A 162 -32.16 -3.71 -6.62
CA PRO A 162 -33.02 -4.87 -6.78
C PRO A 162 -32.73 -5.93 -5.70
N LYS A 163 -33.78 -6.55 -5.16
CA LYS A 163 -33.63 -7.66 -4.20
C LYS A 163 -32.88 -8.83 -4.84
N LYS A 164 -31.64 -9.05 -4.42
CA LYS A 164 -30.77 -10.16 -4.83
C LYS A 164 -30.00 -10.69 -3.62
N LYS A 165 -29.56 -11.95 -3.70
CA LYS A 165 -28.96 -12.68 -2.57
C LYS A 165 -27.60 -12.15 -2.16
N GLN A 166 -26.81 -11.64 -3.10
CA GLN A 166 -25.52 -11.04 -2.80
C GLN A 166 -25.13 -10.07 -3.91
N LEU A 167 -24.86 -8.81 -3.55
CA LEU A 167 -24.34 -7.78 -4.43
C LEU A 167 -23.07 -7.22 -3.82
N TYR A 168 -22.09 -6.94 -4.65
CA TYR A 168 -20.86 -6.28 -4.26
C TYR A 168 -20.73 -5.01 -5.10
N LEU A 169 -20.50 -3.88 -4.46
CA LEU A 169 -20.20 -2.62 -5.14
C LEU A 169 -18.76 -2.65 -5.65
N ASP A 170 -18.58 -2.33 -6.92
CA ASP A 170 -17.30 -2.43 -7.63
C ASP A 170 -16.83 -1.06 -8.14
N GLU A 171 -17.75 -0.27 -8.68
CA GLU A 171 -17.41 1.00 -9.32
C GLU A 171 -18.57 2.01 -9.24
N ILE A 172 -18.21 3.29 -9.12
CA ILE A 172 -19.11 4.44 -9.29
C ILE A 172 -18.53 5.34 -10.37
N LYS A 173 -19.35 5.70 -11.36
CA LYS A 173 -19.09 6.74 -12.33
C LYS A 173 -20.08 7.88 -12.14
N PHE A 174 -19.62 9.11 -12.24
CA PHE A 174 -20.49 10.29 -12.21
C PHE A 174 -19.97 11.35 -13.18
N TYR A 175 -20.89 12.06 -13.84
CA TYR A 175 -20.55 13.10 -14.79
C TYR A 175 -20.60 14.48 -14.14
N VAL A 176 -19.48 15.19 -14.17
CA VAL A 176 -19.34 16.53 -13.64
C VAL A 176 -19.62 17.54 -14.74
N SER A 177 -20.54 18.47 -14.45
CA SER A 177 -21.04 19.49 -15.39
C SER A 177 -19.93 20.43 -15.87
N GLU A 178 -20.09 20.99 -17.08
CA GLU A 178 -19.14 21.92 -17.71
C GLU A 178 -18.92 23.22 -16.92
N ILE A 179 -19.78 23.51 -15.95
CA ILE A 179 -19.68 24.70 -15.10
C ILE A 179 -18.55 24.63 -14.07
N LEU A 180 -17.85 23.49 -13.93
CA LEU A 180 -16.71 23.36 -13.01
C LEU A 180 -15.53 24.22 -13.50
N GLU A 181 -15.18 25.24 -12.71
CA GLU A 181 -14.11 26.19 -13.05
C GLU A 181 -12.76 25.80 -12.42
N GLU A 182 -12.77 25.16 -11.26
CA GLU A 182 -11.58 24.83 -10.48
C GLU A 182 -11.59 23.36 -10.05
N LYS A 183 -10.40 22.81 -9.82
CA LYS A 183 -10.22 21.45 -9.30
C LYS A 183 -10.79 21.34 -7.89
N VAL A 184 -11.52 20.25 -7.63
CA VAL A 184 -12.15 19.97 -6.33
C VAL A 184 -11.83 18.57 -5.82
N ASN A 185 -11.86 18.40 -4.50
CA ASN A 185 -11.83 17.09 -3.86
C ASN A 185 -13.23 16.72 -3.40
N VAL A 186 -13.76 15.62 -3.95
CA VAL A 186 -15.08 15.09 -3.63
C VAL A 186 -14.91 13.90 -2.68
N SER A 187 -15.50 13.99 -1.50
CA SER A 187 -15.64 12.91 -0.54
C SER A 187 -16.93 12.14 -0.82
N ILE A 188 -16.79 10.90 -1.25
CA ILE A 188 -17.91 9.99 -1.53
C ILE A 188 -18.21 9.17 -0.27
N ARG A 189 -19.45 9.25 0.20
CA ARG A 189 -20.00 8.42 1.28
C ARG A 189 -21.12 7.54 0.75
N MET A 190 -21.21 6.33 1.27
CA MET A 190 -22.21 5.35 0.86
C MET A 190 -23.05 4.98 2.08
N LEU A 191 -24.31 5.37 2.06
CA LEU A 191 -25.22 5.26 3.20
C LEU A 191 -26.39 4.35 2.87
N TYR A 192 -26.81 3.51 3.81
CA TYR A 192 -28.07 2.76 3.69
C TYR A 192 -28.95 2.99 4.91
N PRO A 193 -30.29 3.03 4.74
CA PRO A 193 -31.23 3.20 5.84
C PRO A 193 -31.13 2.12 6.92
N ASN A 194 -31.37 2.49 8.17
CA ASN A 194 -31.58 1.52 9.25
C ASN A 194 -32.78 0.60 8.96
N ILE A 195 -32.74 -0.61 9.51
CA ILE A 195 -33.75 -1.66 9.28
C ILE A 195 -35.15 -1.14 9.63
N GLY A 196 -36.11 -1.32 8.71
CA GLY A 196 -37.50 -0.90 8.90
C GLY A 196 -37.78 0.57 8.52
N PHE A 197 -36.74 1.36 8.25
CA PHE A 197 -36.89 2.73 7.78
C PHE A 197 -37.32 2.77 6.31
N GLN A 198 -38.27 3.64 5.98
CA GLN A 198 -38.77 3.83 4.62
C GLN A 198 -38.53 5.25 4.14
N ILE A 199 -37.86 5.38 3.01
CA ILE A 199 -37.59 6.67 2.37
C ILE A 199 -38.83 7.12 1.60
N LYS A 200 -39.27 8.35 1.88
CA LYS A 200 -40.38 9.01 1.17
C LYS A 200 -39.84 10.28 0.48
N PRO A 201 -40.14 10.51 -0.81
CA PRO A 201 -39.82 11.77 -1.48
C PRO A 201 -40.39 12.97 -0.73
N GLY A 202 -39.63 14.05 -0.63
CA GLY A 202 -39.99 15.27 0.08
C GLY A 202 -39.87 15.22 1.61
N LYS A 203 -39.59 14.04 2.19
CA LYS A 203 -39.33 13.92 3.63
C LYS A 203 -37.82 14.08 3.89
N ILE A 204 -37.48 15.02 4.75
CA ILE A 204 -36.12 15.20 5.29
C ILE A 204 -35.93 14.20 6.44
N ASN A 205 -34.79 13.54 6.49
CA ASN A 205 -34.43 12.54 7.49
C ASN A 205 -33.06 12.89 8.08
N SER A 206 -32.76 12.39 9.28
CA SER A 206 -31.45 12.59 9.90
C SER A 206 -30.45 11.55 9.38
N ILE A 207 -29.21 11.95 9.16
CA ILE A 207 -28.12 11.03 8.78
C ILE A 207 -27.90 9.92 9.81
N ASN A 208 -28.25 10.14 11.08
CA ASN A 208 -28.18 9.13 12.13
C ASN A 208 -29.17 7.97 11.94
N GLU A 209 -30.17 8.15 11.05
CA GLU A 209 -31.10 7.09 10.65
C GLU A 209 -30.50 6.17 9.56
N PHE A 210 -29.25 6.39 9.18
CA PHE A 210 -28.50 5.66 8.16
C PHE A 210 -27.23 5.04 8.78
N LYS A 211 -26.69 4.05 8.07
CA LYS A 211 -25.40 3.44 8.36
C LYS A 211 -24.45 3.66 7.18
N GLU A 212 -23.19 3.87 7.50
CA GLU A 212 -22.11 3.84 6.52
C GLU A 212 -21.91 2.41 6.01
N LEU A 213 -21.74 2.28 4.70
CA LEU A 213 -21.36 1.05 4.04
C LEU A 213 -19.84 0.90 3.96
N LEU A 214 -19.12 2.02 3.82
CA LEU A 214 -17.67 2.04 3.73
C LEU A 214 -17.04 2.27 5.11
N GLU A 215 -15.87 1.67 5.35
CA GLU A 215 -15.10 1.90 6.60
C GLU A 215 -14.50 3.33 6.68
N GLY A 216 -14.54 4.07 5.57
CA GLY A 216 -14.16 5.48 5.49
C GLY A 216 -14.60 6.11 4.18
N ASN A 217 -14.54 7.43 4.11
CA ASN A 217 -14.93 8.17 2.91
C ASN A 217 -13.92 7.93 1.77
N LYS A 218 -14.40 7.69 0.55
CA LYS A 218 -13.54 7.64 -0.62
C LYS A 218 -13.37 9.05 -1.17
N VAL A 219 -12.15 9.59 -1.11
CA VAL A 219 -11.86 10.92 -1.66
C VAL A 219 -11.36 10.77 -3.10
N VAL A 220 -11.98 11.49 -4.02
CA VAL A 220 -11.59 11.58 -5.42
C VAL A 220 -11.32 13.02 -5.79
N GLU A 221 -10.24 13.23 -6.52
CA GLU A 221 -9.91 14.52 -7.11
C GLU A 221 -10.58 14.65 -8.48
N VAL A 222 -11.34 15.72 -8.68
CA VAL A 222 -11.96 16.07 -9.96
C VAL A 222 -11.27 17.31 -10.48
N SER A 223 -10.50 17.15 -11.56
CA SER A 223 -9.70 18.23 -12.15
C SER A 223 -10.37 18.92 -13.35
N MET A 224 -11.37 18.29 -13.97
CA MET A 224 -12.08 18.82 -15.13
C MET A 224 -13.51 18.27 -15.23
N PRO A 225 -14.41 18.95 -15.97
CA PRO A 225 -15.72 18.41 -16.34
C PRO A 225 -15.63 17.06 -17.08
N GLY A 226 -16.71 16.30 -17.02
CA GLY A 226 -16.85 15.00 -17.69
C GLY A 226 -17.01 13.83 -16.74
N TRP A 227 -16.88 12.61 -17.28
CA TRP A 227 -17.01 11.37 -16.52
C TRP A 227 -15.81 11.16 -15.59
N THR A 228 -16.10 11.12 -14.29
CA THR A 228 -15.16 10.68 -13.25
C THR A 228 -15.51 9.26 -12.84
N GLN A 229 -14.49 8.40 -12.77
CA GLN A 229 -14.61 7.01 -12.35
C GLN A 229 -13.94 6.81 -10.98
N VAL A 230 -14.61 6.07 -10.10
CA VAL A 230 -14.12 5.67 -8.80
C VAL A 230 -14.29 4.17 -8.65
N SER A 231 -13.17 3.45 -8.65
CA SER A 231 -13.13 1.99 -8.43
C SER A 231 -12.77 1.68 -6.98
N PHE A 232 -13.34 0.60 -6.45
CA PHE A 232 -13.01 0.08 -5.12
C PHE A 232 -11.94 -1.02 -5.25
N GLU A 233 -10.91 -0.97 -4.40
CA GLU A 233 -9.81 -1.95 -4.44
C GLU A 233 -10.28 -3.36 -4.08
N GLU A 234 -11.24 -3.45 -3.15
CA GLU A 234 -11.95 -4.67 -2.80
C GLU A 234 -13.46 -4.46 -3.02
N PRO A 235 -14.19 -5.41 -3.64
CA PRO A 235 -15.63 -5.30 -3.82
C PRO A 235 -16.37 -5.19 -2.49
N VAL A 236 -17.17 -4.14 -2.32
CA VAL A 236 -17.82 -3.84 -1.04
C VAL A 236 -19.16 -4.57 -0.94
N PRO A 237 -19.35 -5.53 0.00
CA PRO A 237 -20.57 -6.31 0.08
C PRO A 237 -21.78 -5.44 0.52
N ILE A 238 -22.87 -5.51 -0.24
CA ILE A 238 -24.15 -4.88 0.10
C ILE A 238 -24.94 -5.84 1.01
N PRO A 239 -25.38 -5.42 2.21
CA PRO A 239 -26.19 -6.26 3.07
C PRO A 239 -27.53 -6.64 2.42
N ASP A 240 -27.93 -7.92 2.49
CA ASP A 240 -29.10 -8.50 1.80
C ASP A 240 -30.44 -7.77 2.01
N SER A 241 -30.57 -7.07 3.14
CA SER A 241 -31.79 -6.35 3.51
C SER A 241 -31.90 -4.95 2.89
N VAL A 242 -30.81 -4.44 2.30
CA VAL A 242 -30.73 -3.09 1.74
C VAL A 242 -31.48 -3.02 0.41
N LYS A 243 -32.41 -2.08 0.31
CA LYS A 243 -33.17 -1.77 -0.92
C LYS A 243 -32.87 -0.39 -1.47
N ASP A 244 -32.33 0.47 -0.62
CA ASP A 244 -32.05 1.86 -0.91
C ASP A 244 -30.63 2.14 -0.48
N LEU A 245 -29.82 2.63 -1.40
CA LEU A 245 -28.44 3.05 -1.16
C LEU A 245 -28.32 4.51 -1.55
N PHE A 246 -27.68 5.30 -0.71
CA PHE A 246 -27.46 6.72 -0.92
C PHE A 246 -25.98 6.93 -1.18
N VAL A 247 -25.66 7.63 -2.26
CA VAL A 247 -24.30 8.09 -2.55
C VAL A 247 -24.28 9.58 -2.30
N VAL A 248 -23.52 10.02 -1.30
CA VAL A 248 -23.33 11.44 -0.99
C VAL A 248 -22.02 11.89 -1.62
N PHE A 249 -22.09 12.92 -2.44
CA PHE A 249 -20.95 13.60 -3.04
C PHE A 249 -20.73 14.90 -2.25
N ASP A 250 -19.89 14.81 -1.22
CA ASP A 250 -19.55 15.95 -0.38
C ASP A 250 -18.28 16.64 -0.89
N LEU A 251 -18.23 17.97 -0.80
CA LEU A 251 -17.06 18.74 -1.22
C LEU A 251 -16.21 19.04 0.01
N LEU A 252 -14.92 18.71 -0.06
CA LEU A 252 -13.95 18.98 1.00
C LEU A 252 -13.50 20.45 0.99
N GLU A 253 -14.48 21.35 1.08
CA GLU A 253 -14.29 22.80 1.08
C GLU A 253 -15.00 23.41 2.29
N LYS A 254 -14.40 24.44 2.89
CA LYS A 254 -15.00 25.15 4.04
C LYS A 254 -16.25 25.94 3.65
N GLU A 255 -16.32 26.40 2.40
CA GLU A 255 -17.43 27.10 1.78
C GLU A 255 -17.53 26.60 0.33
N PRO A 256 -18.73 26.29 -0.21
CA PRO A 256 -18.88 25.76 -1.57
C PRO A 256 -18.78 26.89 -2.59
N LYS A 257 -17.56 27.36 -2.80
CA LYS A 257 -17.25 28.33 -3.87
C LYS A 257 -17.06 27.62 -5.21
N SER A 258 -16.74 26.32 -5.17
CA SER A 258 -16.66 25.53 -6.39
C SER A 258 -18.02 25.41 -7.07
N ARG A 259 -18.00 25.57 -8.38
CA ARG A 259 -19.16 25.36 -9.25
C ARG A 259 -19.38 23.88 -9.57
N PHE A 260 -19.16 23.00 -8.59
CA PHE A 260 -19.35 21.57 -8.79
C PHE A 260 -20.85 21.23 -8.92
N ALA A 261 -21.21 20.58 -10.02
CA ALA A 261 -22.54 20.03 -10.23
C ALA A 261 -22.45 18.69 -10.96
N ILE A 262 -23.35 17.76 -10.61
CA ILE A 262 -23.53 16.52 -11.38
C ILE A 262 -24.58 16.79 -12.45
N ALA A 263 -24.26 16.47 -13.71
CA ALA A 263 -25.17 16.62 -14.84
C ALA A 263 -26.39 15.70 -14.69
N ASN A 264 -27.40 15.88 -15.55
CA ASN A 264 -28.60 15.05 -15.55
C ASN A 264 -28.64 14.10 -16.76
N GLN A 265 -29.46 13.06 -16.69
CA GLN A 265 -29.58 12.01 -17.69
C GLN A 265 -31.03 11.51 -17.85
N ARG A 266 -31.39 10.94 -19.01
CA ARG A 266 -32.79 10.58 -19.32
C ARG A 266 -33.29 9.23 -18.81
N VAL A 267 -32.44 8.32 -18.31
CA VAL A 267 -32.74 6.88 -18.47
C VAL A 267 -33.07 6.10 -17.19
N SER A 268 -32.62 6.52 -15.99
CA SER A 268 -32.62 5.58 -14.85
C SER A 268 -33.76 5.73 -13.86
N LYS A 269 -34.86 4.96 -14.03
CA LYS A 269 -35.97 4.87 -13.03
C LYS A 269 -35.54 4.40 -11.63
N ALA A 270 -34.34 3.82 -11.51
CA ALA A 270 -33.77 3.33 -10.26
C ALA A 270 -32.95 4.40 -9.52
N ILE A 271 -32.72 5.57 -10.11
CA ILE A 271 -31.97 6.67 -9.52
C ILE A 271 -32.91 7.84 -9.27
N ASP A 272 -33.00 8.28 -8.01
CA ASP A 272 -33.69 9.52 -7.64
C ASP A 272 -32.64 10.56 -7.20
N LEU A 273 -32.82 11.83 -7.60
CA LEU A 273 -32.06 12.95 -7.03
C LEU A 273 -32.36 13.08 -5.54
N GLY A 274 -31.31 13.02 -4.74
CA GLY A 274 -31.32 13.35 -3.33
C GLY A 274 -30.57 14.64 -3.03
N PHE A 275 -30.60 15.02 -1.77
CA PHE A 275 -29.82 16.12 -1.22
C PHE A 275 -29.29 15.72 0.15
N TYR A 276 -28.13 16.26 0.49
CA TYR A 276 -27.55 16.21 1.81
C TYR A 276 -27.22 17.63 2.26
N ILE A 277 -27.60 17.99 3.47
CA ILE A 277 -27.23 19.26 4.11
C ILE A 277 -26.14 18.93 5.12
N THR A 278 -25.08 19.74 5.13
CA THR A 278 -23.92 19.58 6.03
C THR A 278 -24.27 19.50 7.52
N GLY A 279 -25.45 19.97 7.93
CA GLY A 279 -26.03 19.80 9.27
C GLY A 279 -26.48 18.36 9.61
N GLY A 280 -26.31 17.40 8.71
CA GLY A 280 -26.67 16.00 8.93
C GLY A 280 -28.10 15.65 8.51
N GLU A 281 -28.69 16.43 7.59
CA GLU A 281 -30.00 16.16 7.03
C GLU A 281 -29.87 15.56 5.63
N ILE A 282 -30.65 14.53 5.32
CA ILE A 282 -30.62 13.83 4.04
C ILE A 282 -32.04 13.54 3.56
N GLY A 283 -32.28 13.71 2.26
CA GLY A 283 -33.60 13.53 1.67
C GLY A 283 -33.59 13.22 0.18
N VAL A 284 -34.77 12.92 -0.34
CA VAL A 284 -35.02 12.72 -1.78
C VAL A 284 -35.94 13.83 -2.25
N ALA A 285 -35.61 14.48 -3.36
CA ALA A 285 -36.41 15.56 -3.89
C ALA A 285 -37.83 15.09 -4.27
N ASN A 286 -38.85 15.91 -3.98
CA ASN A 286 -40.24 15.67 -4.41
C ASN A 286 -40.52 16.34 -5.77
N LEU A 287 -39.59 16.20 -6.70
CA LEU A 287 -39.70 16.73 -8.06
C LEU A 287 -39.98 15.56 -9.01
N HIS A 288 -40.53 15.86 -10.20
CA HIS A 288 -40.52 14.88 -11.31
C HIS A 288 -39.10 14.33 -11.42
N PRO A 289 -38.89 12.99 -11.50
CA PRO A 289 -37.59 12.39 -11.27
C PRO A 289 -36.52 13.05 -12.14
N ILE A 290 -35.67 13.83 -11.48
CA ILE A 290 -34.41 14.30 -12.02
C ILE A 290 -33.44 13.16 -11.77
N HIS A 291 -32.76 12.73 -12.82
CA HIS A 291 -31.83 11.61 -12.74
C HIS A 291 -30.42 12.15 -12.93
N PRO A 292 -29.61 12.21 -11.87
CA PRO A 292 -28.22 12.58 -12.01
C PRO A 292 -27.48 11.57 -12.89
N ALA A 293 -26.55 12.05 -13.71
CA ALA A 293 -25.70 11.26 -14.58
C ALA A 293 -24.67 10.49 -13.73
N VAL A 294 -25.13 9.37 -13.18
CA VAL A 294 -24.38 8.46 -12.32
C VAL A 294 -24.62 7.04 -12.81
N GLU A 295 -23.55 6.26 -12.96
CA GLU A 295 -23.59 4.83 -13.25
C GLU A 295 -22.88 4.08 -12.12
N ILE A 296 -23.49 3.02 -11.63
CA ILE A 296 -22.94 2.21 -10.54
C ILE A 296 -22.93 0.77 -10.96
N THR A 297 -21.74 0.17 -10.87
CA THR A 297 -21.50 -1.22 -11.23
C THR A 297 -21.48 -2.06 -9.95
N PHE A 298 -22.34 -3.07 -9.93
CA PHE A 298 -22.35 -4.11 -8.92
C PHE A 298 -21.91 -5.44 -9.54
N LEU A 299 -21.15 -6.23 -8.80
CA LEU A 299 -20.91 -7.64 -9.08
C LEU A 299 -21.97 -8.46 -8.33
N LYS A 300 -22.58 -9.43 -9.00
CA LYS A 300 -23.55 -10.35 -8.39
C LYS A 300 -23.23 -11.77 -8.77
N GLU A 301 -23.46 -12.70 -7.84
CA GLU A 301 -23.49 -14.12 -8.17
C GLU A 301 -24.65 -14.40 -9.14
N ARG A 302 -24.40 -15.23 -10.16
CA ARG A 302 -25.42 -15.64 -11.13
C ARG A 302 -26.52 -16.52 -10.51
#